data_AF-A0A316SM93-F1
#
_entry.id   AF-A0A316SM93-F1
#
_cell.length_a   1.000
_cell.length_b   1.000
_cell.length_c   1.000
_cell.angle_alpha   90.00
_cell.angle_beta   90.00
_cell.angle_gamma   90.00
#
_symmetry.space_group_name_H-M   'P 1'
#
loop_
_entity.id
_entity.type
_entity.pdbx_description
1 polymer ?
#
loop_
_entity_poly.entity_id
_entity_poly.type
_entity_poly.pdbx_seq_one_letter_code
_entity_poly.pdbx_strand_id
1 'polypeptide(L)'
;MDDIAKNSGYSKATWYVYFKSKEILTSYLVLQSMHPLYDFIYKALHENNTCKERYFGICNSLYEYKKLYPLYFSLVNKTIRFDENCDNFLPEEKESFEIGEKINAIVYEFFEF
;
A
#
# COMPACT_ATOMS: atom_id res chain seq x y z
N MET A 1 1.09 -6.98 -20.38
CA MET A 1 0.86 -5.63 -20.92
C MET A 1 -0.19 -5.66 -22.02
N ASP A 2 -0.08 -6.56 -22.98
CA ASP A 2 -1.03 -6.68 -24.10
C ASP A 2 -2.46 -6.99 -23.64
N ASP A 3 -2.61 -7.94 -22.70
CA ASP A 3 -3.93 -8.24 -22.11
C ASP A 3 -4.49 -7.06 -21.31
N ILE A 4 -3.63 -6.29 -20.64
CA ILE A 4 -4.05 -5.12 -19.86
C ILE A 4 -4.53 -4.02 -20.80
N ALA A 5 -3.76 -3.73 -21.86
CA ALA A 5 -4.13 -2.80 -22.90
C ALA A 5 -5.49 -3.17 -23.53
N LYS A 6 -5.62 -4.43 -23.96
CA LYS A 6 -6.86 -4.98 -24.54
C LYS A 6 -8.07 -4.82 -23.61
N ASN A 7 -7.93 -5.17 -22.33
CA ASN A 7 -9.03 -5.10 -21.37
C ASN A 7 -9.33 -3.66 -20.90
N SER A 8 -8.35 -2.76 -20.96
CA SER A 8 -8.52 -1.34 -20.59
C SER A 8 -9.15 -0.47 -21.68
N GLY A 9 -9.26 -0.98 -22.92
CA GLY A 9 -9.69 -0.20 -24.09
C GLY A 9 -8.62 0.75 -24.65
N TYR A 10 -7.43 0.84 -24.03
CA TYR A 10 -6.33 1.67 -24.51
C TYR A 10 -5.36 0.90 -25.41
N SER A 11 -4.72 1.64 -26.32
CA SER A 11 -3.66 1.06 -27.16
C SER A 11 -2.47 0.61 -26.32
N LYS A 12 -1.71 -0.37 -26.81
CA LYS A 12 -0.44 -0.80 -26.22
C LYS A 12 0.52 0.39 -26.08
N ALA A 13 0.63 1.22 -27.11
CA ALA A 13 1.50 2.41 -27.10
C ALA A 13 1.13 3.38 -25.97
N THR A 14 -0.17 3.61 -25.75
CA THR A 14 -0.66 4.43 -24.63
C THR A 14 -0.19 3.87 -23.29
N TRP A 15 -0.26 2.56 -23.08
CA TRP A 15 0.23 1.94 -21.84
C TRP A 15 1.73 2.10 -21.64
N TYR A 16 2.55 1.95 -22.69
CA TYR A 16 4.02 2.09 -22.58
C TYR A 16 4.49 3.52 -22.29
N VAL A 17 3.65 4.54 -22.56
CA VAL A 17 3.94 5.93 -22.13
C VAL A 17 3.97 6.03 -20.61
N TYR A 18 3.07 5.34 -19.91
CA TYR A 18 2.94 5.41 -18.46
C TYR A 18 3.71 4.30 -17.73
N PHE A 19 3.72 3.09 -18.29
CA PHE A 19 4.29 1.90 -17.65
C PHE A 19 5.25 1.22 -18.61
N LYS A 20 6.54 1.54 -18.49
CA LYS A 20 7.59 0.96 -19.35
C LYS A 20 7.76 -0.55 -19.15
N SER A 21 7.36 -1.08 -18.00
CA SER A 21 7.42 -2.51 -17.67
C SER A 21 6.26 -2.91 -16.76
N LYS A 22 6.01 -4.24 -16.68
CA LYS A 22 5.07 -4.81 -15.70
C LYS A 22 5.51 -4.56 -14.26
N GLU A 23 6.81 -4.41 -14.03
CA GLU A 23 7.39 -4.14 -12.72
C GLU A 23 6.98 -2.76 -12.20
N ILE A 24 7.08 -1.71 -13.03
CA ILE A 24 6.61 -0.36 -12.70
C ILE A 24 5.12 -0.36 -12.37
N LEU A 25 4.29 -1.03 -13.19
CA LEU A 25 2.86 -1.16 -12.89
C LEU A 25 2.62 -1.88 -11.56
N THR A 26 3.39 -2.92 -11.26
CA THR A 26 3.23 -3.66 -10.01
C THR A 26 3.64 -2.81 -8.82
N SER A 27 4.77 -2.11 -8.91
CA SER A 27 5.26 -1.22 -7.86
C SER A 27 4.28 -0.07 -7.60
N TYR A 28 3.77 0.55 -8.66
CA TYR A 28 2.72 1.55 -8.55
C TYR A 28 1.46 1.01 -7.85
N LEU A 29 1.00 -0.20 -8.20
CA LEU A 29 -0.16 -0.81 -7.52
C LEU A 29 0.11 -1.11 -6.04
N VAL A 30 1.34 -1.51 -5.69
CA VAL A 30 1.75 -1.67 -4.29
C VAL A 30 1.68 -0.32 -3.57
N LEU A 31 2.28 0.73 -4.13
CA LEU A 31 2.22 2.08 -3.58
C LEU A 31 0.76 2.54 -3.35
N GLN A 32 -0.10 2.41 -4.36
CA GLN A 32 -1.51 2.75 -4.25
C GLN A 32 -2.24 1.92 -3.19
N SER A 33 -1.84 0.67 -2.97
CA SER A 33 -2.44 -0.19 -1.95
C SER A 33 -2.08 0.23 -0.51
N MET A 34 -0.94 0.89 -0.31
CA MET A 34 -0.44 1.31 1.01
C MET A 34 -1.21 2.52 1.58
N HIS A 35 -1.65 3.46 0.73
CA HIS A 35 -2.34 4.67 1.19
C HIS A 35 -3.65 4.38 1.94
N PRO A 36 -4.60 3.59 1.40
CA PRO A 36 -5.81 3.29 2.15
C PRO A 36 -5.49 2.51 3.43
N LEU A 37 -4.52 1.58 3.41
CA LEU A 37 -4.13 0.86 4.61
C LEU A 37 -3.70 1.81 5.73
N TYR A 38 -2.86 2.81 5.41
CA TYR A 38 -2.49 3.88 6.32
C TYR A 38 -3.72 4.61 6.87
N ASP A 39 -4.63 5.06 6.00
CA ASP A 39 -5.81 5.81 6.40
C ASP A 39 -6.72 5.00 7.34
N PHE A 40 -6.91 3.71 7.06
CA PHE A 40 -7.71 2.79 7.88
C PHE A 40 -7.14 2.62 9.28
N ILE A 41 -5.81 2.47 9.41
CA ILE A 41 -5.13 2.32 10.70
C ILE A 41 -5.11 3.65 11.46
N TYR A 42 -4.76 4.74 10.77
CA TYR A 42 -4.71 6.09 11.35
C TYR A 42 -6.05 6.46 11.99
N LYS A 43 -7.14 6.29 11.23
CA LYS A 43 -8.50 6.55 11.70
C LYS A 43 -8.86 5.70 12.92
N ALA A 44 -8.57 4.40 12.88
CA ALA A 44 -8.83 3.51 14.00
C ALA A 44 -8.08 3.89 15.28
N LEU A 45 -6.87 4.44 15.17
CA LEU A 45 -6.12 4.86 16.35
C LEU A 45 -6.63 6.18 16.94
N HIS A 46 -7.01 7.13 16.08
CA HIS A 46 -7.31 8.51 16.49
C HIS A 46 -8.78 8.77 16.80
N GLU A 47 -9.71 7.92 16.37
CA GLU A 47 -11.14 8.04 16.70
C GLU A 47 -11.56 7.28 17.96
N ASN A 48 -10.64 6.52 18.58
CA ASN A 48 -10.91 5.67 19.74
C ASN A 48 -10.17 6.15 20.99
N ASN A 49 -10.83 6.06 22.15
CA ASN A 49 -10.38 6.70 23.39
C ASN A 49 -9.63 5.76 24.34
N THR A 50 -9.94 4.46 24.30
CA THR A 50 -9.29 3.47 25.17
C THR A 50 -8.33 2.57 24.40
N CYS A 51 -7.32 2.01 25.08
CA CYS A 51 -6.41 1.01 24.50
C CYS A 51 -7.17 -0.16 23.87
N LYS A 52 -8.22 -0.65 24.55
CA LYS A 52 -9.08 -1.74 24.02
C LYS A 52 -9.78 -1.35 22.73
N GLU A 53 -10.42 -0.17 22.69
CA GLU A 53 -11.12 0.31 21.48
C GLU A 53 -10.15 0.53 20.32
N ARG A 54 -8.96 1.09 20.58
CA ARG A 54 -7.91 1.26 19.57
C ARG A 54 -7.44 -0.07 18.99
N TYR A 55 -7.15 -1.06 19.85
CA TYR A 55 -6.74 -2.40 19.41
C TYR A 55 -7.80 -3.05 18.51
N PHE A 56 -9.06 -3.10 18.99
CA PHE A 56 -10.15 -3.67 18.17
C PHE A 56 -10.44 -2.84 16.93
N GLY A 57 -10.26 -1.52 17.00
CA GLY A 57 -10.35 -0.60 15.87
C GLY A 57 -9.36 -0.98 14.76
N ILE A 58 -8.09 -1.19 15.11
CA ILE A 58 -7.05 -1.61 14.15
C ILE A 58 -7.42 -2.97 13.53
N CYS A 59 -7.80 -3.96 14.35
CA CYS A 59 -8.20 -5.27 13.84
C CYS A 59 -9.39 -5.18 12.86
N ASN A 60 -10.43 -4.40 13.20
CA ASN A 60 -11.60 -4.21 12.35
C ASN A 60 -11.26 -3.43 11.07
N SER A 61 -10.40 -2.42 11.17
CA SER A 61 -9.92 -1.67 10.01
C SER A 61 -9.17 -2.57 9.02
N LEU A 62 -8.30 -3.46 9.50
CA LEU A 62 -7.61 -4.44 8.64
C LEU A 62 -8.59 -5.41 7.98
N TYR A 63 -9.62 -5.84 8.70
CA TYR A 63 -10.68 -6.70 8.15
C TYR A 63 -11.48 -6.00 7.05
N GLU A 64 -11.94 -4.76 7.29
CA GLU A 64 -12.70 -4.00 6.28
C GLU A 64 -11.83 -3.62 5.08
N TYR A 65 -10.56 -3.26 5.29
CA TYR A 65 -9.61 -3.03 4.20
C TYR A 65 -9.46 -4.26 3.30
N LYS A 66 -9.29 -5.46 3.89
CA LYS A 66 -9.24 -6.72 3.12
C LYS A 66 -10.51 -6.97 2.31
N LYS A 67 -11.67 -6.68 2.89
CA LYS A 67 -12.98 -6.89 2.28
C LYS A 67 -13.25 -5.92 1.13
N LEU A 68 -12.88 -4.65 1.29
CA LEU A 68 -13.06 -3.60 0.28
C LEU A 68 -12.02 -3.70 -0.84
N TYR A 69 -10.78 -4.06 -0.51
CA TYR A 69 -9.67 -4.09 -1.46
C TYR A 69 -8.90 -5.42 -1.43
N PRO A 70 -9.52 -6.55 -1.82
CA PRO A 70 -8.89 -7.88 -1.73
C PRO A 70 -7.60 -7.99 -2.55
N LEU A 71 -7.53 -7.34 -3.70
CA LEU A 71 -6.31 -7.28 -4.50
C LEU A 71 -5.22 -6.48 -3.80
N TYR A 72 -5.53 -5.31 -3.26
CA TYR A 72 -4.57 -4.45 -2.56
C TYR A 72 -4.04 -5.15 -1.31
N PHE A 73 -4.92 -5.80 -0.55
CA PHE A 73 -4.52 -6.64 0.57
C PHE A 73 -3.50 -7.72 0.17
N SER A 74 -3.66 -8.32 -1.01
CA SER A 74 -2.69 -9.31 -1.50
C SER A 74 -1.33 -8.70 -1.90
N LEU A 75 -1.31 -7.41 -2.23
CA LEU A 75 -0.11 -6.68 -2.64
C LEU A 75 0.68 -6.17 -1.45
N VAL A 76 0.03 -5.54 -0.46
CA VAL A 76 0.71 -5.02 0.76
C VAL A 76 1.35 -6.12 1.60
N ASN A 77 0.87 -7.36 1.48
CA ASN A 77 1.46 -8.53 2.17
C ASN A 77 2.75 -9.06 1.51
N LYS A 78 3.22 -8.44 0.42
CA LYS A 78 4.46 -8.81 -0.24
C LYS A 78 5.63 -7.96 0.28
N THR A 79 6.84 -8.48 0.12
CA THR A 79 8.07 -7.77 0.49
C THR A 79 8.28 -6.55 -0.41
N ILE A 80 8.49 -5.38 0.21
CA ILE A 80 8.91 -4.16 -0.48
C ILE A 80 10.37 -4.35 -0.92
N ARG A 81 10.66 -4.12 -2.20
CA ARG A 81 12.00 -4.21 -2.77
C ARG A 81 12.70 -2.86 -2.65
N PHE A 82 13.18 -2.55 -1.46
CA PHE A 82 13.94 -1.32 -1.22
C PHE A 82 15.15 -1.61 -0.35
N ASP A 83 16.33 -1.16 -0.79
CA ASP A 83 17.58 -1.17 -0.05
C ASP A 83 18.25 0.19 -0.26
N GLU A 84 18.40 0.97 0.81
CA GLU A 84 19.00 2.31 0.78
C GLU A 84 20.46 2.31 0.30
N ASN A 85 21.13 1.16 0.37
CA ASN A 85 22.52 1.00 -0.08
C ASN A 85 22.63 0.62 -1.56
N CYS A 86 21.50 0.47 -2.26
CA CYS A 86 21.44 0.07 -3.66
C CYS A 86 20.75 1.14 -4.50
N ASP A 87 21.37 1.60 -5.57
CA ASP A 87 20.77 2.60 -6.48
C ASP A 87 19.74 1.99 -7.47
N ASN A 88 19.44 0.69 -7.36
CA ASN A 88 18.58 -0.02 -8.30
C ASN A 88 17.19 -0.32 -7.71
N PHE A 89 16.43 0.73 -7.46
CA PHE A 89 15.01 0.67 -7.10
C PHE A 89 14.19 1.64 -7.94
N LEU A 90 12.91 1.34 -8.10
CA LEU A 90 11.95 2.24 -8.72
C LEU A 90 11.52 3.33 -7.71
N PRO A 91 11.23 4.56 -8.17
CA PRO A 91 10.72 5.62 -7.29
C PRO A 91 9.53 5.19 -6.44
N GLU A 92 8.62 4.40 -7.01
CA GLU A 92 7.43 3.87 -6.33
C GLU A 92 7.77 2.86 -5.23
N GLU A 93 8.90 2.14 -5.32
CA GLU A 93 9.36 1.22 -4.28
C GLU A 93 9.88 1.98 -3.06
N LYS A 94 10.61 3.07 -3.28
CA LYS A 94 11.05 3.99 -2.21
C LYS A 94 9.85 4.64 -1.53
N GLU A 95 8.90 5.17 -2.28
CA GLU A 95 7.71 5.80 -1.71
C GLU A 95 6.85 4.78 -0.93
N SER A 96 6.74 3.55 -1.44
CA SER A 96 6.08 2.45 -0.72
C SER A 96 6.76 2.15 0.61
N PHE A 97 8.10 2.15 0.65
CA PHE A 97 8.87 1.99 1.88
C PHE A 97 8.58 3.13 2.87
N GLU A 98 8.63 4.38 2.42
CA GLU A 98 8.37 5.56 3.26
C GLU A 98 6.95 5.55 3.86
N ILE A 99 5.93 5.11 3.10
CA ILE A 99 4.57 4.94 3.65
C ILE A 99 4.53 3.76 4.63
N GLY A 100 5.24 2.69 4.35
CA GLY A 100 5.40 1.56 5.30
C GLY A 100 5.95 2.03 6.64
N GLU A 101 6.98 2.88 6.63
CA GLU A 101 7.54 3.47 7.84
C GLU A 101 6.54 4.37 8.58
N LYS A 102 5.72 5.13 7.85
CA LYS A 102 4.62 5.90 8.46
C LYS A 102 3.56 5.00 9.10
N ILE A 103 3.24 3.85 8.51
CA ILE A 103 2.34 2.86 9.10
C ILE A 103 2.97 2.28 10.38
N ASN A 104 4.26 1.92 10.34
CA ASN A 104 5.00 1.44 11.50
C ASN A 104 4.99 2.47 12.63
N ALA A 105 5.19 3.75 12.33
CA ALA A 105 5.13 4.83 13.31
C ALA A 105 3.77 4.93 14.00
N ILE A 106 2.65 4.89 13.25
CA ILE A 106 1.30 4.92 13.83
C ILE A 106 1.05 3.68 14.68
N VAL A 107 1.49 2.50 14.23
CA VAL A 107 1.35 1.28 15.02
C VAL A 107 2.19 1.37 16.30
N TYR A 108 3.34 2.05 16.25
CA TYR A 108 4.17 2.29 17.43
C TYR A 108 3.51 3.23 18.43
N GLU A 109 2.82 4.29 17.97
CA GLU A 109 2.04 5.21 18.83
C GLU A 109 1.02 4.46 19.71
N PHE A 110 0.47 3.34 19.23
CA PHE A 110 -0.43 2.51 20.04
C PHE A 110 0.26 1.93 21.29
N PHE A 111 1.55 1.59 21.20
CA PHE A 111 2.31 0.97 22.29
C PHE A 111 2.91 1.97 23.29
N GLU A 112 2.88 3.26 22.99
CA GLU A 112 3.37 4.32 23.90
C GLU A 112 2.33 4.75 24.96
N PHE A 113 1.14 4.12 24.99
CA PHE A 113 0.07 4.36 25.96
C PHE A 113 0.08 3.40 27.16
#